data_AF-A0A1F8D9Z6-F1
#
_entry.id   AF-A0A1F8D9Z6-F1
#
_cell.length_a   1.000
_cell.length_b   1.000
_cell.length_c   1.000
_cell.angle_alpha   90.00
_cell.angle_beta   90.00
_cell.angle_gamma   90.00
#
_symmetry.space_group_name_H-M   'P 1'
#
loop_
_entity.id
_entity.type
_entity.pdbx_description
1 polymer ?
#
loop_
_entity_poly.entity_id
_entity_poly.type
_entity_poly.pdbx_seq_one_letter_code
_entity_poly.pdbx_strand_id
1 'polypeptide(L)' 'MLNLGSPEIIIIAIIALYFFGDKKLKDFAKRVGESTKEIKKIKEELEGKEEGDADKQAEA' A
#
# COMPACT_ATOMS: atom_id res chain seq x y z
N MET A 1 20.08 23.63 -6.94
CA MET A 1 19.94 22.17 -6.75
C MET A 1 19.33 21.95 -5.37
N LEU A 2 18.21 21.25 -5.29
CA LEU A 2 17.64 20.86 -3.99
C LEU A 2 18.49 19.73 -3.42
N ASN A 3 19.42 20.06 -2.53
CA ASN A 3 20.19 19.08 -1.77
C ASN A 3 19.31 18.50 -0.67
N LEU A 4 18.28 17.73 -1.05
CA LEU A 4 17.43 16.99 -0.13
C LEU A 4 18.21 15.76 0.35
N GLY A 5 18.93 15.92 1.45
CA GLY A 5 19.50 14.80 2.18
C GLY A 5 18.43 14.03 2.95
N SER A 6 18.84 12.90 3.54
CA SER A 6 17.99 12.18 4.49
C SER A 6 17.50 13.05 5.66
N PRO A 7 18.28 14.01 6.22
CA PRO A 7 17.78 14.86 7.30
C PRO A 7 16.64 15.79 6.85
N GLU A 8 16.76 16.41 5.67
CA GLU A 8 15.75 17.32 5.14
C GLU A 8 14.41 16.60 4.90
N ILE A 9 14.45 15.36 4.38
CA ILE A 9 13.24 14.54 4.17
C ILE A 9 12.56 14.24 5.50
N ILE A 10 13.32 13.93 6.56
CA ILE A 10 12.76 13.67 7.90
C ILE A 10 12.06 14.91 8.46
N ILE A 11 12.66 16.09 8.31
CA ILE A 11 12.04 17.36 8.75
C ILE A 11 10.72 17.60 8.02
N ILE A 12 10.70 17.42 6.69
CA ILE A 12 9.49 17.55 5.89
C ILE A 12 8.43 16.53 6.34
N ALA A 13 8.82 15.29 6.61
CA ALA A 13 7.92 14.24 7.08
C ALA A 13 7.31 14.59 8.45
N ILE A 14 8.09 15.17 9.38
CA ILE A 14 7.59 15.62 10.69
C ILE A 14 6.57 16.75 10.51
N ILE A 15 6.86 17.74 9.65
CA ILE A 15 5.94 18.84 9.37
C ILE A 15 4.64 18.32 8.73
N ALA A 16 4.75 17.44 7.74
CA ALA A 16 3.59 16.80 7.13
C ALA A 16 2.78 16.01 8.15
N LEU A 17 3.45 15.26 9.03
CA LEU A 17 2.80 14.50 10.11
C LEU A 17 2.15 15.43 11.15
N TYR A 18 2.69 16.63 11.40
CA TYR A 18 2.07 17.61 12.27
C TYR A 18 0.75 18.16 11.68
N PHE A 19 0.72 18.47 10.38
CA PHE A 19 -0.49 18.96 9.71
C PHE A 19 -1.53 17.86 9.49
N PHE A 20 -1.12 16.68 9.04
CA PHE A 20 -2.03 15.57 8.77
C PHE A 20 -2.40 14.78 10.03
N GLY A 21 -1.51 14.74 11.02
CA GLY A 21 -1.64 13.88 12.19
C GLY A 21 -1.43 12.39 11.86
N ASP A 22 -1.21 11.60 12.89
CA ASP A 22 -1.03 10.15 12.76
C ASP A 22 -2.32 9.44 12.29
N LYS A 23 -3.49 9.92 12.73
CA LYS A 23 -4.79 9.36 12.37
C LYS A 23 -5.07 9.44 10.87
N LYS A 24 -4.88 10.60 10.23
CA LYS A 24 -5.14 10.75 8.79
C LYS A 24 -4.15 9.96 7.96
N LEU A 25 -2.87 9.94 8.35
CA LEU A 25 -1.86 9.16 7.65
C LEU A 25 -2.18 7.65 7.73
N LYS A 26 -2.55 7.15 8.91
CA LYS A 26 -2.95 5.75 9.13
C LYS A 26 -4.23 5.39 8.35
N ASP A 27 -5.24 6.26 8.38
CA ASP A 27 -6.48 6.04 7.62
C ASP A 27 -6.24 6.04 6.11
N PHE A 28 -5.39 6.95 5.62
CA PHE A 28 -4.97 6.99 4.22
C PHE A 28 -4.22 5.72 3.83
N ALA A 29 -3.23 5.31 4.62
CA ALA A 29 -2.46 4.09 4.37
C ALA A 29 -3.34 2.84 4.38
N LYS A 30 -4.32 2.74 5.30
CA LYS A 30 -5.30 1.64 5.32
C LYS A 30 -6.11 1.59 4.02
N ARG A 31 -6.69 2.71 3.60
CA ARG A 31 -7.50 2.80 2.37
C ARG A 31 -6.70 2.52 1.11
N VAL A 32 -5.48 3.06 1.01
CA VAL A 32 -4.56 2.77 -0.10
C VAL A 32 -4.14 1.30 -0.09
N GLY A 33 -3.89 0.72 1.08
CA GLY A 33 -3.58 -0.70 1.23
C GLY A 33 -4.73 -1.61 0.80
N GLU A 34 -5.95 -1.28 1.20
CA GLU A 34 -7.17 -1.98 0.77
C GLU A 34 -7.34 -1.89 -0.75
N SER A 35 -7.21 -0.70 -1.34
CA SER A 35 -7.29 -0.51 -2.79
C SER A 35 -6.19 -1.27 -3.53
N THR A 36 -4.95 -1.24 -3.03
CA THR A 36 -3.82 -2.00 -3.61
C THR A 36 -4.08 -3.51 -3.56
N LYS A 37 -4.70 -4.01 -2.48
CA LYS A 37 -5.07 -5.41 -2.32
C LYS A 37 -6.14 -5.83 -3.34
N GLU A 38 -7.17 -5.02 -3.54
CA GLU A 38 -8.19 -5.28 -4.59
C GLU A 38 -7.58 -5.22 -5.98
N ILE A 39 -6.71 -4.24 -6.27
CA ILE A 39 -6.00 -4.15 -7.55
C ILE A 39 -5.16 -5.41 -7.80
N LYS A 40 -4.46 -5.92 -6.78
CA LYS A 40 -3.67 -7.17 -6.88
C LYS A 40 -4.58 -8.37 -7.15
N LYS A 41 -5.71 -8.48 -6.45
CA LYS A 41 -6.68 -9.56 -6.66
C LYS A 41 -7.26 -9.55 -8.07
N ILE A 42 -7.65 -8.38 -8.57
CA ILE A 42 -8.13 -8.22 -9.95
C ILE A 42 -7.03 -8.60 -10.94
N LYS A 43 -5.79 -8.15 -10.71
CA LYS A 43 -4.64 -8.52 -11.53
C LYS A 43 -4.44 -10.04 -11.56
N GLU A 44 -4.53 -10.71 -10.40
CA GLU A 44 -4.46 -12.17 -10.27
C GLU A 44 -5.66 -12.88 -10.93
N GLU A 45 -6.87 -12.33 -10.91
CA GLU A 45 -8.03 -12.87 -11.62
C GLU A 45 -7.93 -12.69 -13.15
N LEU A 46 -7.27 -11.61 -13.59
CA LEU A 46 -7.02 -11.33 -15.01
C LEU A 46 -5.88 -12.19 -15.56
N GLU A 47 -4.80 -12.39 -14.79
CA GLU A 47 -3.66 -13.24 -15.14
C GLU A 47 -3.97 -14.74 -14.93
N GLY A 48 -4.72 -15.07 -13.87
CA GLY A 48 -5.16 -16.42 -13.51
C GLY A 48 -6.27 -16.98 -14.39
N LYS A 49 -6.73 -16.23 -15.41
CA LYS A 49 -7.50 -16.81 -16.52
C LYS A 49 -6.63 -17.64 -17.49
N GLU A 50 -5.31 -17.66 -17.32
CA GLU A 50 -4.40 -18.55 -18.09
C GLU A 50 -3.74 -19.67 -17.27
N GLU A 51 -3.82 -19.71 -15.93
CA GLU A 51 -3.27 -20.82 -15.14
C GLU A 51 -4.27 -21.30 -14.09
N GLY A 52 -4.81 -22.50 -14.34
CA GLY A 52 -5.86 -23.12 -13.55
C GLY A 52 -5.46 -23.55 -12.14
N ASP A 53 -6.49 -23.66 -11.31
CA ASP A 53 -6.72 -24.77 -10.37
C ASP A 53 -5.46 -25.46 -9.82
N ALA A 54 -4.74 -24.81 -8.91
CA ALA A 54 -3.74 -25.48 -8.08
C ALA A 54 -3.40 -24.68 -6.82
N ASP A 55 -4.27 -24.69 -5.79
CA ASP A 55 -3.87 -25.14 -4.45
C ASP A 55 -5.06 -25.08 -3.45
N LYS A 56 -5.56 -26.28 -3.10
CA LYS A 56 -5.95 -26.70 -1.74
C LYS A 56 -7.10 -25.94 -1.05
N GLN A 57 -8.32 -26.32 -1.41
CA GLN A 57 -9.23 -26.90 -0.42
C GLN A 57 -8.62 -28.22 0.06
N ALA A 58 -7.92 -28.20 1.19
CA ALA A 58 -7.41 -29.40 1.85
C ALA A 58 -7.50 -29.21 3.37
N GLU A 59 -8.70 -28.93 3.89
CA GLU A 59 -9.14 -29.31 5.25
C GLU A 59 -10.66 -29.09 5.38
N ALA A 60 -11.45 -30.14 5.13
CA ALA A 60 -12.78 -30.40 5.71
C ALA A 60 -13.26 -31.81 5.29
#